data_AF-A0A8T5VB93-F1
#
_entry.id   AF-A0A8T5VB93-F1
#
_cell.length_a   1.000
_cell.length_b   1.000
_cell.length_c   1.000
_cell.angle_alpha   90.00
_cell.angle_beta   90.00
_cell.angle_gamma   90.00
#
_symmetry.space_group_name_H-M   'P 1'
#
loop_
_entity.id
_entity.type
_entity.pdbx_description
1 polymer ?
#
loop_
_entity_poly.entity_id
_entity_poly.type
_entity_poly.pdbx_seq_one_letter_code
_entity_poly.pdbx_strand_id
1 'polypeptide(L)'
;MNTLSSLLTESADGRLGVLMSALSGMAAALAVALAMTVYFRLGYRSWRDVVRHGLATLAALALLAFAAYDMRHAALAYLGLNPSKPAVEFEIRMPRETLTAVSDSQIELRTDRNQTLALVDGVRELGDGRSVLRGAVALNHRTADRVLVVNLPGKGTFEFRLRLPAEPHRSEQFGPWHLADRIASPATGSVAPQDAYTIRYRVL
;
A
#
# COMPACT_ATOMS: atom_id res chain seq x y z
N MET A 1 -10.81 29.93 10.68
CA MET A 1 -10.56 28.54 11.15
C MET A 1 -9.69 27.80 10.15
N ASN A 2 -8.46 27.36 10.39
CA ASN A 2 -7.32 27.87 11.15
C ASN A 2 -6.12 27.15 10.51
N THR A 3 -5.31 27.85 9.72
CA THR A 3 -4.09 27.30 9.08
C THR A 3 -3.07 26.78 10.10
N LEU A 4 -3.08 27.34 11.31
CA LEU A 4 -2.29 26.87 12.45
C LEU A 4 -2.75 25.50 12.97
N SER A 5 -4.04 25.17 12.86
CA SER A 5 -4.55 23.85 13.25
C SER A 5 -4.09 22.76 12.28
N SER A 6 -3.97 23.07 10.99
CA SER A 6 -3.46 22.13 9.97
C SER A 6 -2.00 21.74 10.25
N LEU A 7 -1.13 22.72 10.51
CA LEU A 7 0.29 22.48 10.79
C LEU A 7 0.53 21.71 12.09
N LEU A 8 -0.26 21.99 13.13
CA LEU A 8 -0.19 21.25 14.40
C LEU A 8 -0.70 19.80 14.26
N THR A 9 -1.70 19.56 13.41
CA THR A 9 -2.23 18.21 13.17
C THR A 9 -1.25 17.37 12.34
N GLU A 10 -0.61 17.97 11.33
CA GLU A 10 0.39 17.32 10.49
C GLU A 10 1.67 16.98 11.28
N SER A 11 2.06 17.87 12.21
CA SER A 11 3.14 17.63 13.19
C SER A 11 2.78 16.55 14.21
N ALA A 12 1.53 16.53 14.68
CA ALA A 12 1.05 15.54 15.65
C ALA A 12 0.99 14.13 15.04
N ASP A 13 0.53 13.99 13.80
CA ASP A 13 0.46 12.71 13.09
C ASP A 13 1.87 12.12 12.83
N GLY A 14 2.84 12.95 12.44
CA GLY A 14 4.23 12.52 12.31
C GLY A 14 4.86 12.11 13.64
N ARG A 15 4.59 12.86 14.71
CA ARG A 15 5.10 12.57 16.06
C ARG A 15 4.47 11.32 16.67
N LEU A 16 3.18 11.09 16.43
CA LEU A 16 2.47 9.87 16.83
C LEU A 16 3.00 8.66 16.06
N GLY A 17 3.26 8.78 14.76
CA GLY A 17 3.86 7.70 13.96
C GLY A 17 5.26 7.31 14.45
N VAL A 18 6.09 8.27 14.83
CA VAL A 18 7.43 8.02 15.40
C VAL A 18 7.34 7.35 16.77
N LEU A 19 6.43 7.80 17.63
CA LEU A 19 6.22 7.20 18.96
C LEU A 19 5.70 5.76 18.86
N MET A 20 4.78 5.51 17.93
CA MET A 20 4.21 4.18 17.70
C MET A 20 5.26 3.21 17.13
N SER A 21 6.06 3.67 16.16
CA SER A 21 7.19 2.89 15.61
C SER A 21 8.24 2.55 16.68
N ALA A 22 8.58 3.51 17.55
CA ALA A 22 9.48 3.26 18.68
C ALA A 22 8.89 2.22 19.66
N LEU A 23 7.59 2.27 19.91
CA LEU A 23 6.89 1.32 20.78
C LEU A 23 6.86 -0.09 20.19
N SER A 24 6.69 -0.21 18.87
CA SER A 24 6.76 -1.48 18.12
C SER A 24 8.15 -2.12 18.22
N GLY A 25 9.22 -1.32 18.05
CA GLY A 25 10.59 -1.79 18.22
C GLY A 25 10.88 -2.34 19.62
N MET A 26 10.41 -1.66 20.66
CA MET A 26 10.51 -2.13 22.05
C MET A 26 9.73 -3.43 22.28
N ALA A 27 8.52 -3.54 21.73
CA ALA A 27 7.70 -4.75 21.82
C ALA A 27 8.38 -5.96 21.15
N ALA A 28 8.94 -5.79 19.95
CA ALA A 28 9.67 -6.83 19.25
C ALA A 28 10.91 -7.30 20.01
N ALA A 29 11.70 -6.37 20.55
CA ALA A 29 12.88 -6.70 21.35
C ALA A 29 12.51 -7.49 22.62
N LEU A 30 11.42 -7.11 23.29
CA LEU A 30 10.91 -7.84 24.46
C LEU A 30 10.40 -9.24 24.09
N ALA A 31 9.69 -9.39 22.97
CA ALA A 31 9.25 -10.70 22.50
C ALA A 31 10.44 -11.65 22.25
N VAL A 32 11.48 -11.15 21.58
CA VAL A 32 12.72 -11.92 21.33
C VAL A 32 13.43 -12.26 22.64
N ALA A 33 13.56 -11.31 23.57
CA ALA A 33 14.19 -11.56 24.87
C ALA A 33 13.44 -12.63 25.69
N LEU A 34 12.11 -12.60 25.69
CA LEU A 34 11.28 -13.61 26.34
C LEU A 34 11.42 -14.98 25.66
N ALA A 35 11.39 -15.02 24.33
CA ALA A 35 11.57 -16.26 23.56
C ALA A 35 12.95 -16.89 23.80
N MET A 36 14.03 -16.09 23.80
CA MET A 36 15.38 -16.54 24.17
C MET A 36 15.40 -17.04 25.60
N THR A 37 14.80 -16.32 26.55
CA THR A 37 14.78 -16.74 27.96
C THR A 37 14.11 -18.09 28.13
N VAL A 38 13.00 -18.33 27.42
CA VAL A 38 12.33 -19.63 27.40
C VAL A 38 13.22 -20.69 26.76
N TYR A 39 13.76 -20.41 25.57
CA TYR A 39 14.61 -21.34 24.81
C TYR A 39 15.86 -21.78 25.60
N PHE A 40 16.56 -20.86 26.27
CA PHE A 40 17.76 -21.17 27.05
C PHE A 40 17.48 -21.82 28.40
N ARG A 41 16.25 -21.72 28.93
CA ARG A 41 15.85 -22.31 30.23
C ARG A 41 15.01 -23.58 30.10
N LEU A 42 15.05 -24.24 28.94
CA LEU A 42 14.34 -25.49 28.63
C LEU A 42 14.86 -26.73 29.40
N GLY A 43 15.23 -26.59 30.67
CA GLY A 43 15.48 -27.69 31.61
C GLY A 43 14.24 -27.89 32.49
N TYR A 44 13.21 -28.55 31.98
CA TYR A 44 11.94 -28.72 32.71
C TYR A 44 12.12 -29.60 33.94
N ARG A 45 11.95 -29.03 35.13
CA ARG A 45 11.99 -29.79 36.40
C ARG A 45 10.77 -29.58 37.30
N SER A 46 9.86 -28.66 36.96
CA SER A 46 8.69 -28.31 37.79
C SER A 46 7.49 -27.81 36.97
N TRP A 47 6.27 -28.16 37.38
CA TRP A 47 5.00 -27.65 36.81
C TRP A 47 4.90 -26.12 36.83
N ARG A 48 5.51 -25.46 37.82
CA ARG A 48 5.55 -23.99 37.91
C ARG A 48 6.36 -23.37 36.78
N ASP A 49 7.41 -24.04 36.32
CA ASP A 49 8.22 -23.55 35.19
C ASP A 49 7.43 -23.64 33.89
N VAL A 50 6.67 -24.72 33.68
CA VAL A 50 5.79 -24.86 32.50
C VAL A 50 4.78 -23.71 32.43
N VAL A 51 4.11 -23.39 33.54
CA VAL A 51 3.14 -22.27 33.59
C VAL A 51 3.84 -20.92 33.32
N ARG A 52 4.99 -20.67 33.94
CA ARG A 52 5.72 -19.40 33.78
C ARG A 52 6.26 -19.21 32.37
N HIS A 53 6.78 -20.27 31.76
CA HIS A 53 7.31 -20.23 30.40
C HIS A 53 6.17 -20.12 29.39
N GLY A 54 5.05 -20.83 29.60
CA GLY A 54 3.85 -20.67 28.78
C GLY A 54 3.30 -19.23 28.81
N LEU A 55 3.25 -18.60 29.98
CA LEU A 55 2.84 -17.19 30.12
C LEU A 55 3.82 -16.25 29.38
N ALA A 56 5.12 -16.51 29.48
CA ALA A 56 6.15 -15.75 28.78
C ALA A 56 6.04 -15.90 27.25
N THR A 57 5.76 -17.10 26.75
CA THR A 57 5.55 -17.36 25.32
C THR A 57 4.30 -16.65 24.82
N LEU A 58 3.19 -16.69 25.57
CA LEU A 58 1.97 -15.94 25.23
C LEU A 58 2.22 -14.43 25.20
N ALA A 59 2.95 -13.89 26.17
CA ALA A 59 3.34 -12.48 26.19
C ALA A 59 4.20 -12.11 24.98
N ALA A 60 5.18 -12.95 24.61
CA ALA A 60 6.01 -12.74 23.43
C ALA A 60 5.18 -12.74 22.14
N LEU A 61 4.24 -13.68 21.99
CA LEU A 61 3.35 -13.75 20.83
C LEU A 61 2.44 -12.51 20.75
N ALA A 62 1.89 -12.06 21.87
CA ALA A 62 1.07 -10.85 21.92
C ALA A 62 1.86 -9.60 21.50
N LEU A 63 3.08 -9.44 22.00
CA LEU A 63 3.96 -8.33 21.64
C LEU A 63 4.36 -8.36 20.16
N LEU A 64 4.61 -9.56 19.62
CA LEU A 64 4.96 -9.72 18.21
C LEU A 64 3.77 -9.40 17.29
N ALA A 65 2.56 -9.84 17.66
CA ALA A 65 1.33 -9.48 16.95
C ALA A 65 1.07 -7.97 16.99
N PHE A 66 1.29 -7.31 18.13
CA PHE A 66 1.20 -5.86 18.28
C PHE A 66 2.19 -5.14 17.36
N ALA A 67 3.46 -5.56 17.35
CA ALA A 67 4.49 -4.95 16.51
C ALA A 67 4.16 -5.08 15.01
N ALA A 68 3.70 -6.26 14.57
CA ALA A 68 3.28 -6.49 13.19
C ALA A 68 2.06 -5.64 12.81
N TYR A 69 1.08 -5.51 13.70
CA TYR A 69 -0.07 -4.65 13.51
C TYR A 69 0.35 -3.18 13.36
N ASP A 70 1.21 -2.69 14.25
CA ASP A 70 1.70 -1.31 14.22
C ASP A 70 2.48 -1.00 12.94
N MET A 71 3.43 -1.86 12.55
CA MET A 71 4.19 -1.70 11.30
C MET A 71 3.28 -1.66 10.08
N ARG A 72 2.23 -2.50 10.03
CA ARG A 72 1.24 -2.49 8.95
C ARG A 72 0.52 -1.15 8.88
N HIS A 73 0.11 -0.59 10.02
CA HIS A 73 -0.56 0.70 10.07
C HIS A 73 0.37 1.85 9.68
N ALA A 74 1.62 1.83 10.14
CA ALA A 74 2.63 2.81 9.74
C ALA A 74 2.93 2.75 8.23
N ALA A 75 3.04 1.55 7.66
CA ALA A 75 3.24 1.37 6.22
C ALA A 75 2.05 1.90 5.40
N LEU A 76 0.81 1.62 5.83
CA LEU A 76 -0.39 2.17 5.20
C LEU A 76 -0.42 3.71 5.29
N ALA A 77 -0.05 4.28 6.44
CA ALA A 77 0.04 5.73 6.61
C ALA A 77 1.13 6.37 5.75
N TYR A 78 2.29 5.71 5.60
CA TYR A 78 3.38 6.15 4.73
C TYR A 78 2.96 6.16 3.25
N LEU A 79 2.16 5.17 2.85
CA LEU A 79 1.53 5.10 1.52
C LEU A 79 0.31 6.03 1.40
N GLY A 80 -0.04 6.76 2.47
CA GLY A 80 -1.19 7.66 2.57
C GLY A 80 -2.56 6.95 2.59
N LEU A 81 -2.59 5.62 2.65
CA LEU A 81 -3.78 4.78 2.74
C LEU A 81 -4.31 4.76 4.18
N ASN A 82 -4.68 5.92 4.68
CA ASN A 82 -5.37 6.07 5.97
C ASN A 82 -6.88 6.19 5.70
N PRO A 83 -7.78 5.47 6.40
CA PRO A 83 -9.23 5.61 6.23
C PRO A 83 -9.74 7.06 6.39
N SER A 84 -8.97 7.93 7.06
CA SER A 84 -9.31 9.36 7.20
C SER A 84 -8.98 10.20 5.96
N LYS A 85 -8.18 9.68 5.02
CA LYS A 85 -7.77 10.38 3.79
C LYS A 85 -8.37 9.65 2.58
N PRO A 86 -8.95 10.38 1.61
CA PRO A 86 -9.51 9.75 0.43
C PRO A 86 -8.41 9.00 -0.34
N ALA A 87 -8.69 7.77 -0.72
CA ALA A 87 -7.79 6.97 -1.56
C ALA A 87 -8.52 6.55 -2.83
N VAL A 88 -7.76 6.29 -3.90
CA VAL A 88 -8.30 5.72 -5.12
C VAL A 88 -7.83 4.29 -5.24
N GLU A 89 -8.79 3.39 -5.28
CA GLU A 89 -8.54 2.03 -5.71
C GLU A 89 -8.71 1.94 -7.23
N PHE A 90 -7.71 1.40 -7.90
CA PHE A 90 -7.71 1.25 -9.34
C PHE A 90 -7.54 -0.22 -9.73
N GLU A 91 -8.10 -0.52 -10.89
CA GLU A 91 -7.90 -1.76 -11.59
C GLU A 91 -7.45 -1.44 -13.00
N ILE A 92 -6.28 -1.95 -13.38
CA ILE A 92 -5.72 -1.79 -14.71
C ILE A 92 -5.80 -3.13 -15.42
N ARG A 93 -6.58 -3.20 -16.48
CA ARG A 93 -6.61 -4.34 -17.38
C ARG A 93 -5.50 -4.19 -18.43
N MET A 94 -4.73 -5.25 -18.60
CA MET A 94 -3.60 -5.31 -19.55
C MET A 94 -3.45 -6.72 -20.14
N PRO A 95 -2.75 -6.89 -21.27
CA PRO A 95 -2.43 -8.21 -21.81
C PRO A 95 -1.62 -9.07 -20.83
N ARG A 96 -1.85 -10.38 -20.85
CA ARG A 96 -1.12 -11.32 -19.99
C ARG A 96 0.40 -11.27 -20.18
N GLU A 97 0.85 -11.01 -21.39
CA GLU A 97 2.27 -10.90 -21.77
C GLU A 97 3.00 -9.71 -21.11
N THR A 98 2.26 -8.72 -20.61
CA THR A 98 2.83 -7.57 -19.91
C THR A 98 2.94 -7.74 -18.39
N LEU A 99 2.42 -8.86 -17.85
CA LEU A 99 2.38 -9.11 -16.41
C LEU A 99 3.65 -9.68 -15.80
N THR A 100 4.47 -10.39 -16.58
CA THR A 100 5.72 -10.98 -16.07
C THR A 100 6.68 -9.92 -15.51
N ALA A 101 6.44 -8.64 -15.84
CA ALA A 101 7.16 -7.48 -15.35
C ALA A 101 6.52 -6.79 -14.12
N VAL A 102 5.40 -7.30 -13.57
CA VAL A 102 4.64 -6.59 -12.52
C VAL A 102 5.31 -6.65 -11.14
N SER A 103 6.07 -7.70 -10.84
CA SER A 103 6.77 -7.81 -9.55
C SER A 103 7.74 -6.66 -9.28
N ASP A 104 8.29 -6.06 -10.35
CA ASP A 104 9.18 -4.89 -10.30
C ASP A 104 8.51 -3.62 -10.87
N SER A 105 7.18 -3.65 -11.05
CA SER A 105 6.46 -2.49 -11.58
C SER A 105 6.24 -1.42 -10.53
N GLN A 106 6.59 -0.19 -10.88
CA GLN A 106 6.38 0.97 -10.03
C GLN A 106 5.18 1.75 -10.55
N ILE A 107 4.14 1.84 -9.71
CA ILE A 107 2.93 2.59 -10.01
C ILE A 107 2.92 3.83 -9.12
N GLU A 108 2.78 4.99 -9.75
CA GLU A 108 2.82 6.29 -9.09
C GLU A 108 1.59 7.09 -9.46
N LEU A 109 0.98 7.77 -8.50
CA LEU A 109 0.08 8.87 -8.77
C LEU A 109 0.88 10.17 -8.81
N ARG A 110 0.90 10.79 -9.99
CA ARG A 110 1.45 12.13 -10.19
C ARG A 110 0.32 13.15 -10.15
N THR A 111 0.54 14.16 -9.33
CA THR A 111 -0.30 15.36 -9.24
C THR A 111 0.56 16.59 -9.55
N ASP A 112 -0.07 17.74 -9.70
CA ASP A 112 0.62 19.03 -9.87
C ASP A 112 1.59 19.37 -8.73
N ARG A 113 1.38 18.77 -7.54
CA ARG A 113 2.16 19.08 -6.33
C ARG A 113 3.00 17.94 -5.78
N ASN A 114 2.66 16.68 -6.09
CA ASN A 114 3.29 15.54 -5.45
C ASN A 114 3.27 14.28 -6.33
N GLN A 115 4.19 13.36 -6.03
CA GLN A 115 4.24 12.01 -6.55
C GLN A 115 4.03 11.04 -5.38
N THR A 116 3.05 10.15 -5.47
CA THR A 116 2.71 9.19 -4.41
C THR A 116 2.73 7.78 -4.97
N LEU A 117 3.45 6.87 -4.32
CA LEU A 117 3.49 5.47 -4.69
C LEU A 117 2.15 4.78 -4.41
N ALA A 118 1.69 3.98 -5.36
CA ALA A 118 0.54 3.12 -5.17
C ALA A 118 0.94 1.82 -4.48
N LEU A 119 0.08 1.32 -3.60
CA LEU A 119 0.13 -0.04 -3.11
C LEU A 119 -0.45 -0.97 -4.18
N VAL A 120 0.30 -1.99 -4.57
CA VAL A 120 -0.19 -3.04 -5.45
C VAL A 120 -0.72 -4.19 -4.59
N ASP A 121 -2.01 -4.48 -4.73
CA ASP A 121 -2.69 -5.56 -3.99
C ASP A 121 -2.46 -6.92 -4.67
N GLY A 122 -2.34 -6.91 -6.00
CA GLY A 122 -1.93 -8.07 -6.77
C GLY A 122 -2.48 -8.11 -8.18
N VAL A 123 -2.15 -9.20 -8.87
CA VAL A 123 -2.58 -9.48 -10.25
C VAL A 123 -3.62 -10.58 -10.23
N ARG A 124 -4.72 -10.37 -10.96
CA ARG A 124 -5.73 -11.38 -11.24
C ARG A 124 -5.81 -11.65 -12.73
N GLU A 125 -5.61 -12.90 -13.13
CA GLU A 125 -5.82 -13.30 -14.53
C GLU A 125 -7.32 -13.28 -14.87
N LEU A 126 -7.63 -12.72 -16.03
CA LEU A 126 -8.95 -12.74 -16.62
C LEU A 126 -8.92 -13.84 -17.70
N GLY A 127 -9.91 -14.73 -17.70
CA GLY A 127 -9.92 -15.92 -18.58
C GLY A 127 -10.00 -15.61 -20.09
N ASP A 128 -10.03 -14.34 -20.47
CA ASP A 128 -10.07 -13.82 -21.83
C ASP A 128 -8.67 -13.47 -22.39
N GLY A 129 -7.60 -13.93 -21.75
CA GLY A 129 -6.22 -13.66 -22.15
C GLY A 129 -5.69 -12.28 -21.69
N ARG A 130 -6.51 -11.53 -20.94
CA ARG A 130 -6.11 -10.29 -20.27
C ARG A 130 -5.96 -10.56 -18.78
N SER A 131 -5.40 -9.61 -18.06
CA SER A 131 -5.34 -9.65 -16.60
C SER A 131 -5.54 -8.28 -16.02
N VAL A 132 -5.95 -8.27 -14.76
CA VAL A 132 -6.25 -7.06 -14.01
C VAL A 132 -5.24 -6.92 -12.89
N LEU A 133 -4.52 -5.82 -12.90
CA LEU A 133 -3.67 -5.35 -11.82
C LEU A 133 -4.51 -4.47 -10.89
N ARG A 134 -4.60 -4.85 -9.62
CA ARG A 134 -5.33 -4.09 -8.61
C ARG A 134 -4.35 -3.38 -7.68
N GLY A 135 -4.64 -2.12 -7.40
CA GLY A 135 -3.87 -1.34 -6.44
C GLY A 135 -4.66 -0.18 -5.87
N ALA A 136 -4.10 0.46 -4.87
CA ALA A 136 -4.68 1.64 -4.23
C ALA A 136 -3.62 2.73 -4.07
N VAL A 137 -4.01 3.98 -4.26
CA VAL A 137 -3.13 5.13 -4.08
C VAL A 137 -3.83 6.25 -3.32
N ALA A 138 -3.11 6.85 -2.39
CA ALA A 138 -3.64 7.92 -1.57
C ALA A 138 -3.80 9.23 -2.35
N LEU A 139 -4.86 9.97 -2.03
CA LEU A 139 -5.11 11.30 -2.57
C LEU A 139 -4.73 12.35 -1.53
N ASN A 140 -3.44 12.69 -1.49
CA ASN A 140 -2.92 13.63 -0.50
C ASN A 140 -3.31 15.11 -0.78
N HIS A 141 -3.69 15.43 -2.02
CA HIS A 141 -4.03 16.81 -2.42
C HIS A 141 -5.36 16.90 -3.17
N ARG A 142 -6.08 18.00 -2.90
CA ARG A 142 -7.34 18.37 -3.58
C ARG A 142 -7.03 19.03 -4.93
N THR A 143 -6.73 18.20 -5.92
CA THR A 143 -6.50 18.65 -7.31
C THR A 143 -7.37 17.86 -8.27
N ALA A 144 -7.77 18.43 -9.40
CA ALA A 144 -8.45 17.68 -10.46
C ALA A 144 -7.44 17.04 -11.41
N ASP A 145 -6.19 17.51 -11.42
CA ASP A 145 -5.18 17.01 -12.34
C ASP A 145 -4.37 15.88 -11.69
N ARG A 146 -4.78 14.66 -12.02
CA ARG A 146 -4.25 13.43 -11.42
C ARG A 146 -3.92 12.46 -12.54
N VAL A 147 -2.66 12.10 -12.65
CA VAL A 147 -2.15 11.16 -13.66
C VAL A 147 -1.53 9.98 -12.95
N LEU A 148 -2.13 8.81 -13.08
CA LEU A 148 -1.53 7.56 -12.65
C LEU A 148 -0.52 7.12 -13.71
N VAL A 149 0.75 7.02 -13.32
CA VAL A 149 1.85 6.59 -14.15
C VAL A 149 2.24 5.18 -13.74
N VAL A 150 2.15 4.25 -14.68
CA VAL A 150 2.47 2.84 -14.50
C VAL A 150 3.75 2.58 -15.28
N ASN A 151 4.85 2.33 -14.56
CA ASN A 151 6.11 1.98 -15.18
C ASN A 151 6.28 0.46 -15.18
N LEU A 152 6.23 -0.15 -16.36
CA LEU A 152 6.45 -1.57 -16.56
C LEU A 152 7.88 -1.79 -17.10
N PRO A 153 8.78 -2.44 -16.35
CA PRO A 153 10.14 -2.66 -16.79
C PRO A 153 10.16 -3.47 -18.10
N GLY A 154 10.87 -2.93 -19.10
CA GLY A 154 10.97 -3.55 -20.44
C GLY A 154 9.75 -3.38 -21.36
N LYS A 155 8.64 -2.81 -20.89
CA LYS A 155 7.42 -2.55 -21.70
C LYS A 155 7.11 -1.07 -21.85
N GLY A 156 7.57 -0.24 -20.92
CA GLY A 156 7.44 1.21 -20.98
C GLY A 156 6.51 1.80 -19.94
N THR A 157 6.21 3.08 -20.12
CA THR A 157 5.43 3.89 -19.20
C THR A 157 4.04 4.16 -19.76
N PHE A 158 3.01 3.89 -18.96
CA PHE A 158 1.60 4.09 -19.31
C PHE A 158 1.02 5.15 -18.39
N GLU A 159 0.40 6.18 -18.96
CA GLU A 159 -0.21 7.27 -18.20
C GLU A 159 -1.73 7.21 -18.34
N PHE A 160 -2.40 7.26 -17.19
CA PHE A 160 -3.85 7.24 -17.07
C PHE A 160 -4.31 8.47 -16.28
N ARG A 161 -5.08 9.36 -16.90
CA ARG A 161 -5.65 10.53 -16.25
C ARG A 161 -6.91 10.15 -15.50
N LEU A 162 -6.88 10.30 -14.18
CA LEU A 162 -8.03 10.05 -13.32
C LEU A 162 -8.99 11.24 -13.44
N ARG A 163 -10.18 11.01 -13.99
CA ARG A 163 -11.22 12.04 -14.21
C ARG A 163 -12.05 12.25 -12.96
N LEU A 164 -11.37 12.55 -11.86
CA LEU A 164 -11.97 12.78 -10.56
C LEU A 164 -12.07 14.29 -10.28
N PRO A 165 -13.15 14.76 -9.62
CA PRO A 165 -13.21 16.14 -9.15
C PRO A 165 -12.11 16.39 -8.10
N ALA A 166 -11.81 17.67 -7.85
CA ALA A 166 -10.80 18.05 -6.85
C ALA A 166 -11.10 17.49 -5.45
N GLU A 167 -12.39 17.35 -5.12
CA GLU A 167 -12.90 16.68 -3.93
C GLU A 167 -13.74 15.45 -4.34
N PRO A 168 -13.11 14.28 -4.52
CA PRO A 168 -13.81 13.06 -4.86
C PRO A 168 -14.58 12.52 -3.66
N HIS A 169 -15.81 12.06 -3.93
CA HIS A 169 -16.66 11.41 -2.94
C HIS A 169 -16.44 9.90 -2.99
N ARG A 170 -16.55 9.24 -1.82
CA ARG A 170 -16.46 7.78 -1.71
C ARG A 170 -17.48 7.11 -2.63
N SER A 171 -17.04 6.07 -3.33
CA SER A 171 -17.90 5.23 -4.17
C SER A 171 -17.58 3.76 -3.92
N GLU A 172 -18.61 2.97 -3.60
CA GLU A 172 -18.45 1.52 -3.45
C GLU A 172 -18.26 0.81 -4.79
N GLN A 173 -18.79 1.38 -5.88
CA GLN A 173 -18.73 0.79 -7.21
C GLN A 173 -17.58 1.38 -8.02
N PHE A 174 -16.93 0.53 -8.82
CA PHE A 174 -15.95 0.98 -9.81
C PHE A 174 -16.65 1.73 -10.95
N GLY A 175 -16.02 2.82 -11.39
CA GLY A 175 -16.44 3.57 -12.56
C GLY A 175 -16.28 2.78 -13.87
N PRO A 176 -16.63 3.40 -15.00
CA PRO A 176 -16.43 2.80 -16.32
C PRO A 176 -14.94 2.60 -16.63
N TRP A 177 -14.66 1.73 -17.60
CA TRP A 177 -13.31 1.54 -18.12
C TRP A 177 -12.91 2.73 -19.00
N HIS A 178 -11.70 3.23 -18.76
CA HIS A 178 -11.08 4.30 -19.52
C HIS A 178 -9.81 3.78 -20.18
N LEU A 179 -9.52 4.26 -21.39
CA LEU A 179 -8.29 3.93 -22.12
C LEU A 179 -7.09 4.64 -21.50
N ALA A 180 -5.89 4.12 -21.74
CA ALA A 180 -4.65 4.85 -21.44
C ALA A 180 -4.62 6.17 -22.23
N ASP A 181 -4.30 7.28 -21.59
CA ASP A 181 -4.20 8.58 -22.27
C ASP A 181 -2.88 8.70 -23.02
N ARG A 182 -1.79 8.13 -22.47
CA ARG A 182 -0.48 8.12 -23.11
C ARG A 182 0.25 6.79 -22.88
N ILE A 183 0.90 6.31 -23.93
CA ILE A 183 1.78 5.13 -23.88
C ILE A 183 3.15 5.55 -24.41
N ALA A 184 4.15 5.56 -23.53
CA ALA A 184 5.56 5.80 -23.87
C ALA A 184 6.33 4.49 -23.76
N SER A 185 6.43 3.75 -24.86
CA SER A 185 7.21 2.51 -24.92
C SER A 185 8.65 2.79 -25.38
N PRO A 186 9.68 2.33 -24.63
CA PRO A 186 11.08 2.42 -25.06
C PRO A 186 11.45 1.31 -26.07
N ALA A 187 10.58 0.32 -26.27
CA ALA A 187 10.87 -0.82 -27.15
C ALA A 187 10.38 -0.59 -28.57
N THR A 188 11.27 -0.75 -29.56
CA THR A 188 11.03 -0.80 -31.01
C THR A 188 10.22 -2.05 -31.44
N GLY A 189 9.34 -2.54 -30.58
CA GLY A 189 8.47 -3.70 -30.81
C GLY A 189 7.01 -3.28 -30.75
N SER A 190 6.15 -4.04 -31.43
CA SER A 190 4.70 -3.84 -31.51
C SER A 190 4.12 -3.41 -30.16
N VAL A 191 3.83 -2.11 -30.02
CA VAL A 191 3.08 -1.59 -28.87
C VAL A 191 1.71 -2.24 -28.97
N ALA A 192 1.33 -3.04 -27.96
CA ALA A 192 0.00 -3.61 -27.94
C ALA A 192 -1.02 -2.47 -28.11
N PRO A 193 -2.10 -2.67 -28.89
CA PRO A 193 -3.06 -1.61 -29.20
C PRO A 193 -3.46 -0.86 -27.93
N GLN A 194 -3.60 0.47 -28.01
CA GLN A 194 -3.96 1.32 -26.86
C GLN A 194 -5.22 0.82 -26.14
N ASP A 195 -6.12 0.17 -26.89
CA ASP A 195 -7.35 -0.47 -26.44
C ASP A 195 -7.14 -1.69 -25.51
N ALA A 196 -5.94 -2.26 -25.50
CA ALA A 196 -5.57 -3.35 -24.62
C ALA A 196 -5.31 -2.90 -23.18
N TYR A 197 -5.04 -1.61 -22.97
CA TYR A 197 -4.75 -1.01 -21.67
C TYR A 197 -5.91 -0.13 -21.23
N THR A 198 -6.65 -0.62 -20.23
CA THR A 198 -7.79 0.11 -19.67
C THR A 198 -7.70 0.21 -18.16
N ILE A 199 -8.13 1.32 -17.60
CA ILE A 199 -8.21 1.56 -16.17
C ILE A 199 -9.65 1.79 -15.75
N ARG A 200 -10.03 1.28 -14.59
CA ARG A 200 -11.21 1.76 -13.85
C ARG A 200 -10.79 2.03 -12.43
N TYR A 201 -11.56 2.88 -11.75
CA TYR A 201 -11.22 3.27 -10.39
C TYR A 201 -12.46 3.57 -9.56
N ARG A 202 -12.31 3.50 -8.24
CA ARG A 202 -13.27 3.96 -7.24
C ARG A 202 -12.56 4.68 -6.11
N VAL A 203 -13.32 5.49 -5.37
CA VAL A 203 -12.81 6.28 -4.26
C VAL A 203 -13.15 5.56 -2.96
N LEU A 204 -12.14 5.24 -2.16
CA LEU A 204 -12.24 4.60 -0.86
C LEU A 204 -12.38 5.61 0.27
#